data_AF-A0A2M7IN99-F1
#
_entry.id   AF-A0A2M7IN99-F1
#
_cell.length_a   1.000
_cell.length_b   1.000
_cell.length_c   1.000
_cell.angle_alpha   90.00
_cell.angle_beta   90.00
_cell.angle_gamma   90.00
#
_symmetry.space_group_name_H-M   'P 1'
#
loop_
_entity.id
_entity.type
_entity.pdbx_description
1 polymer ?
#
loop_
_entity_poly.entity_id
_entity_poly.type
_entity_poly.pdbx_seq_one_letter_code
_entity_poly.pdbx_strand_id
1 'polypeptide(L)'
;MANSAQISKQLRTPPHNVEAEKALLGAIILKPDVMHDVSVTVFPESFYADKHRIIYEAIYHIFVKGNPIDVVSLTEKLKISESLDRVGGVAYITELIETVPAAGNAIYYSELVQGKAVLRGLINAADDI
;
A
#
# COMPACT_ATOMS: atom_id res chain seq x y z
N MET A 1 -17.14 -34.88 -5.64
CA MET A 1 -16.91 -34.03 -6.83
C MET A 1 -17.49 -32.61 -6.71
N ALA A 2 -17.83 -32.11 -5.51
CA ALA A 2 -18.50 -30.81 -5.34
C ALA A 2 -17.59 -29.67 -4.83
N ASN A 3 -16.30 -29.92 -4.54
CA ASN A 3 -15.47 -28.99 -3.76
C ASN A 3 -14.51 -28.11 -4.60
N SER A 4 -14.32 -28.41 -5.88
CA SER A 4 -13.43 -27.62 -6.77
C SER A 4 -14.10 -26.37 -7.35
N ALA A 5 -15.41 -26.42 -7.61
CA ALA A 5 -16.17 -25.32 -8.20
C ALA A 5 -16.51 -24.18 -7.21
N GLN A 6 -16.38 -24.40 -5.89
CA GLN A 6 -16.57 -23.34 -4.90
C GLN A 6 -15.32 -22.48 -4.70
N ILE A 7 -14.13 -23.06 -4.86
CA ILE A 7 -12.84 -22.34 -4.77
C ILE A 7 -12.75 -21.27 -5.87
N SER A 8 -13.16 -21.59 -7.09
CA SER A 8 -13.14 -20.66 -8.24
C SER A 8 -14.11 -19.48 -8.11
N LYS A 9 -15.19 -19.61 -7.33
CA LYS A 9 -16.18 -18.53 -7.18
C LYS A 9 -15.77 -17.47 -6.15
N GLN A 10 -14.92 -17.83 -5.18
CA GLN A 10 -14.26 -16.88 -4.26
C GLN A 10 -13.00 -16.23 -4.87
N LEU A 11 -12.46 -16.79 -5.95
CA LEU A 11 -11.29 -16.29 -6.69
C LEU A 11 -11.56 -15.07 -7.60
N ARG A 12 -12.80 -14.58 -7.72
CA ARG A 12 -13.08 -13.43 -8.61
C ARG A 12 -12.51 -12.10 -8.11
N THR A 13 -12.19 -12.01 -6.82
CA THR A 13 -11.57 -10.82 -6.25
C THR A 13 -10.20 -11.19 -5.73
N PRO A 14 -9.11 -10.63 -6.29
CA PRO A 14 -7.76 -10.94 -5.85
C PRO A 14 -7.61 -10.70 -4.33
N PRO A 15 -6.84 -11.52 -3.60
CA PRO A 15 -6.58 -11.31 -2.19
C PRO A 15 -6.08 -9.89 -1.89
N HIS A 16 -6.80 -9.16 -1.05
CA HIS A 16 -6.48 -7.78 -0.70
C HIS A 16 -6.84 -7.48 0.75
N ASN A 17 -6.25 -6.43 1.29
CA ASN A 17 -6.64 -5.85 2.58
C ASN A 17 -6.45 -4.34 2.53
N VAL A 18 -7.48 -3.64 2.07
CA VAL A 18 -7.43 -2.18 1.87
C VAL A 18 -7.28 -1.45 3.20
N GLU A 19 -7.83 -1.97 4.31
CA GLU A 19 -7.65 -1.37 5.64
C GLU A 19 -6.20 -1.45 6.10
N ALA A 20 -5.52 -2.59 5.91
CA ALA A 20 -4.10 -2.71 6.22
C ALA A 20 -3.25 -1.79 5.33
N GLU A 21 -3.59 -1.63 4.05
CA GLU A 21 -2.90 -0.68 3.17
C GLU A 21 -3.07 0.77 3.64
N LYS A 22 -4.29 1.18 4.02
CA LYS A 22 -4.54 2.52 4.56
C LYS A 22 -3.74 2.74 5.85
N ALA A 23 -3.79 1.78 6.77
CA ALA A 23 -3.08 1.85 8.04
C ALA A 23 -1.56 1.89 7.84
N LEU A 24 -1.02 1.14 6.88
CA LEU A 24 0.41 1.17 6.55
C LEU A 24 0.82 2.55 6.03
N LEU A 25 0.09 3.10 5.04
CA LEU A 25 0.40 4.39 4.45
C LEU A 25 0.36 5.52 5.49
N GLY A 26 -0.71 5.59 6.28
CA GLY A 26 -0.79 6.60 7.33
C GLY A 26 0.31 6.44 8.38
N ALA A 27 0.70 5.20 8.71
CA ALA A 27 1.74 4.95 9.71
C ALA A 27 3.10 5.44 9.23
N ILE A 28 3.41 5.24 7.95
CA ILE A 28 4.64 5.74 7.32
C ILE A 28 4.65 7.27 7.29
N ILE A 29 3.52 7.91 6.97
CA ILE A 29 3.43 9.38 6.93
C ILE A 29 3.56 9.97 8.34
N LEU A 30 2.98 9.31 9.36
CA LEU A 30 3.06 9.78 10.75
C LEU A 30 4.44 9.52 11.39
N LYS A 31 5.09 8.41 11.04
CA LYS A 31 6.41 8.03 11.52
C LYS A 31 7.31 7.60 10.35
N PRO A 32 7.96 8.57 9.67
CA PRO A 32 8.85 8.30 8.54
C PRO A 32 9.95 7.28 8.81
N ASP A 33 10.44 7.20 10.06
CA ASP A 33 11.51 6.29 10.47
C ASP A 33 11.18 4.81 10.20
N VAL A 34 9.89 4.44 10.23
CA VAL A 34 9.46 3.04 9.96
C VAL A 34 9.69 2.64 8.51
N MET A 35 9.92 3.59 7.60
CA MET A 35 10.16 3.33 6.20
C MET A 35 11.45 2.51 5.98
N HIS A 36 12.43 2.64 6.87
CA HIS A 36 13.66 1.84 6.83
C HIS A 36 13.36 0.34 6.88
N ASP A 37 12.45 -0.09 7.76
CA ASP A 37 12.07 -1.49 7.89
C ASP A 37 11.04 -1.90 6.83
N VAL A 38 10.05 -1.04 6.56
CA VAL A 38 8.96 -1.34 5.63
C VAL A 38 9.46 -1.49 4.19
N SER A 39 10.43 -0.69 3.76
CA SER A 39 10.98 -0.70 2.40
C SER A 39 11.68 -2.01 2.02
N VAL A 40 12.04 -2.85 2.99
CA VAL A 40 12.65 -4.17 2.77
C VAL A 40 11.58 -5.24 2.46
N THR A 41 10.37 -5.06 2.99
CA THR A 41 9.31 -6.08 2.96
C THR A 41 8.23 -5.77 1.92
N VAL A 42 7.91 -4.49 1.73
CA VAL A 42 6.80 -4.03 0.88
C VAL A 42 7.33 -3.26 -0.31
N PHE A 43 6.78 -3.55 -1.48
CA PHE A 43 7.07 -2.87 -2.73
C PHE A 43 5.80 -2.18 -3.25
N PRO A 44 5.88 -1.22 -4.18
CA PRO A 44 4.69 -0.60 -4.77
C PRO A 44 3.69 -1.64 -5.31
N GLU A 45 4.19 -2.72 -5.93
CA GLU A 45 3.40 -3.81 -6.50
C GLU A 45 2.67 -4.64 -5.43
N SER A 46 3.07 -4.53 -4.16
CA SER A 46 2.41 -5.24 -3.06
C SER A 46 0.99 -4.71 -2.82
N PHE A 47 0.74 -3.44 -3.11
CA PHE A 47 -0.56 -2.81 -2.92
C PHE A 47 -1.57 -3.29 -3.98
N TYR A 48 -2.80 -3.56 -3.54
CA TYR A 48 -3.91 -3.89 -4.43
C TYR A 48 -4.57 -2.65 -5.01
N ALA A 49 -4.79 -1.60 -4.19
CA ALA A 49 -5.41 -0.38 -4.66
C ALA A 49 -4.42 0.51 -5.41
N ASP A 50 -4.72 0.86 -6.67
CA ASP A 50 -3.83 1.67 -7.52
C ASP A 50 -3.47 3.02 -6.86
N LYS A 51 -4.46 3.67 -6.21
CA LYS A 51 -4.20 4.91 -5.46
C LYS A 51 -3.18 4.73 -4.33
N HIS A 52 -3.19 3.58 -3.64
CA HIS A 52 -2.25 3.31 -2.55
C HIS A 52 -0.86 3.00 -3.07
N ARG A 53 -0.79 2.24 -4.18
CA ARG A 53 0.46 2.00 -4.91
C ARG A 53 1.13 3.31 -5.29
N ILE A 54 0.40 4.25 -5.90
CA ILE A 54 0.91 5.56 -6.31
C ILE A 54 1.41 6.37 -5.11
N ILE A 55 0.65 6.38 -4.00
CA ILE A 55 1.08 7.07 -2.77
C ILE A 55 2.37 6.45 -2.23
N TYR A 56 2.43 5.12 -2.12
CA TYR A 56 3.61 4.42 -1.62
C TYR A 56 4.83 4.65 -2.52
N GLU A 57 4.66 4.60 -3.84
CA GLU A 57 5.71 4.89 -4.82
C GLU A 57 6.26 6.31 -4.64
N ALA A 58 5.39 7.30 -4.45
CA ALA A 58 5.80 8.67 -4.15
C ALA A 58 6.60 8.77 -2.84
N ILE A 59 6.12 8.12 -1.77
CA ILE A 59 6.81 8.02 -0.48
C ILE A 59 8.19 7.37 -0.65
N TYR A 60 8.26 6.25 -1.35
CA TYR A 60 9.49 5.51 -1.63
C TYR A 60 10.51 6.38 -2.39
N HIS A 61 10.06 7.13 -3.39
CA HIS A 61 10.94 8.06 -4.11
C HIS A 61 11.48 9.20 -3.24
N ILE A 62 10.68 9.74 -2.32
CA ILE A 62 11.13 10.76 -1.37
C ILE A 62 12.18 10.16 -0.44
N PHE A 63 11.89 8.96 0.09
CA PHE A 63 12.79 8.20 0.97
C PHE A 63 14.14 7.89 0.31
N VAL A 64 14.14 7.35 -0.91
CA VAL A 64 15.38 7.01 -1.65
C VAL A 64 16.22 8.26 -1.96
N LYS A 65 15.60 9.43 -2.12
CA LYS A 65 16.32 10.70 -2.28
C LYS A 65 16.91 11.24 -0.97
N GLY A 66 16.59 10.63 0.18
CA GLY A 66 16.99 11.12 1.50
C GLY A 66 16.22 12.36 1.96
N ASN A 67 15.08 12.66 1.33
CA ASN A 67 14.24 13.78 1.72
C ASN A 67 13.32 13.38 2.90
N PRO A 68 12.98 14.31 3.80
CA PRO A 68 12.02 14.04 4.86
C PRO A 68 10.65 13.71 4.27
N ILE A 69 10.02 12.66 4.78
CA ILE A 69 8.67 12.24 4.37
C ILE A 69 7.68 13.00 5.26
N ASP A 70 6.92 13.90 4.67
CA ASP A 70 5.83 14.61 5.33
C ASP A 70 4.69 14.88 4.35
N VAL A 71 3.55 15.38 4.84
CA VAL A 71 2.37 15.65 4.01
C VAL A 71 2.69 16.69 2.92
N VAL A 72 3.52 17.69 3.22
CA VAL A 72 3.86 18.73 2.24
C VAL A 72 4.73 18.14 1.13
N SER A 73 5.82 17.44 1.46
CA SER A 73 6.68 16.83 0.46
C SER A 73 5.95 15.78 -0.37
N LEU A 74 5.08 14.99 0.25
CA LEU A 74 4.27 13.98 -0.45
C LEU A 74 3.28 14.63 -1.42
N THR A 75 2.56 15.66 -0.97
CA THR A 75 1.60 16.36 -1.83
C THR A 75 2.30 17.09 -2.98
N GLU A 76 3.44 17.72 -2.74
CA GLU A 76 4.25 18.34 -3.79
C GLU A 76 4.74 17.31 -4.80
N LYS A 77 5.27 16.17 -4.32
CA LYS A 77 5.72 15.08 -5.19
C LYS A 77 4.59 14.55 -6.08
N LEU A 78 3.40 14.36 -5.51
CA LEU A 78 2.22 13.89 -6.24
C LEU A 78 1.65 14.94 -7.22
N LYS A 79 1.81 16.24 -6.93
CA LYS A 79 1.47 17.32 -7.87
C LYS A 79 2.41 17.31 -9.07
N ILE A 80 3.71 17.21 -8.82
CA ILE A 80 4.73 17.18 -9.88
C ILE A 80 4.53 15.97 -10.80
N SER A 81 4.07 14.84 -10.26
CA SER A 81 3.76 13.64 -11.04
C SER A 81 2.33 13.60 -11.59
N GLU A 82 1.57 14.72 -11.53
CA GLU A 82 0.18 14.83 -11.99
C GLU A 82 -0.75 13.71 -11.45
N SER A 83 -0.41 13.18 -10.28
CA SER A 83 -1.07 12.01 -9.67
C SER A 83 -1.91 12.36 -8.45
N LEU A 84 -1.81 13.60 -7.95
CA LEU A 84 -2.54 14.04 -6.76
C LEU A 84 -4.06 13.88 -6.91
N ASP A 85 -4.63 14.26 -8.05
CA ASP A 85 -6.07 14.11 -8.28
C ASP A 85 -6.49 12.64 -8.39
N ARG A 86 -5.62 11.78 -8.95
CA ARG A 86 -5.85 10.33 -9.09
C ARG A 86 -5.94 9.62 -7.74
N VAL A 87 -5.25 10.11 -6.72
CA VAL A 87 -5.23 9.49 -5.39
C VAL A 87 -6.34 10.02 -4.47
N GLY A 88 -7.14 10.99 -4.91
CA GLY A 88 -8.21 11.62 -4.12
C GLY A 88 -7.81 12.95 -3.47
N GLY A 89 -6.70 13.54 -3.90
CA GLY A 89 -6.25 14.85 -3.43
C GLY A 89 -5.61 14.84 -2.04
N VAL A 90 -5.35 16.04 -1.53
CA VAL A 90 -4.74 16.24 -0.20
C VAL A 90 -5.64 15.68 0.90
N ALA A 91 -6.96 15.81 0.76
CA ALA A 91 -7.93 15.32 1.73
C ALA A 91 -7.79 13.82 1.99
N TYR A 92 -7.52 13.03 0.94
CA TYR A 92 -7.33 11.59 1.10
C TYR A 92 -6.06 11.24 1.89
N ILE A 93 -4.98 11.99 1.68
CA ILE A 93 -3.73 11.80 2.43
C ILE A 93 -3.97 12.12 3.92
N THR A 94 -4.72 13.17 4.22
CA THR A 94 -5.13 13.48 5.60
C THR A 94 -5.99 12.37 6.20
N GLU A 95 -6.97 11.84 5.46
CA GLU A 95 -7.79 10.69 5.90
C GLU A 95 -6.91 9.47 6.24
N LEU A 96 -5.88 9.18 5.46
CA LEU A 96 -4.96 8.06 5.73
C LEU A 96 -4.25 8.20 7.09
N ILE A 97 -3.87 9.42 7.46
CA ILE A 97 -3.22 9.70 8.74
C ILE A 97 -4.21 9.55 9.90
N GLU A 98 -5.44 10.04 9.73
CA GLU A 98 -6.49 9.97 10.76
C GLU A 98 -7.03 8.56 10.98
N THR A 99 -6.99 7.71 9.94
CA THR A 99 -7.50 6.33 10.01
C THR A 99 -6.52 5.34 10.63
N VAL A 100 -5.29 5.75 10.92
CA VAL A 100 -4.28 4.88 11.53
C VAL A 100 -4.58 4.61 13.00
N PRO A 101 -4.80 3.35 13.40
CA PRO A 101 -5.05 3.03 14.80
C PRO A 101 -3.78 3.19 15.65
N ALA A 102 -2.63 2.74 15.14
CA ALA A 102 -1.36 2.80 15.83
C ALA A 102 -0.17 2.79 14.84
N ALA A 103 0.48 3.94 14.66
CA ALA A 103 1.64 4.03 13.76
C ALA A 103 2.84 3.17 14.20
N GLY A 104 2.91 2.77 15.47
CA GLY A 104 3.93 1.83 15.95
C GLY A 104 3.83 0.42 15.36
N ASN A 105 2.67 0.05 14.80
CA ASN A 105 2.42 -1.27 14.23
C ASN A 105 2.68 -1.32 12.71
N ALA A 106 3.43 -0.36 12.16
CA ALA A 106 3.72 -0.29 10.72
C ALA A 106 4.28 -1.60 10.15
N ILE A 107 5.17 -2.28 10.88
CA ILE A 107 5.75 -3.58 10.48
C ILE A 107 4.65 -4.66 10.38
N TYR A 108 3.75 -4.72 11.36
CA TYR A 108 2.64 -5.67 11.32
C TYR A 108 1.71 -5.42 10.12
N TYR A 109 1.40 -4.15 9.81
CA TYR A 109 0.60 -3.82 8.63
C TYR A 109 1.34 -4.14 7.32
N SER A 110 2.66 -3.96 7.28
CA SER A 110 3.49 -4.29 6.12
C SER A 110 3.47 -5.78 5.80
N GLU A 111 3.56 -6.64 6.83
CA GLU A 111 3.41 -8.09 6.71
C GLU A 111 2.03 -8.51 6.19
N LEU A 112 0.96 -7.86 6.67
CA LEU A 112 -0.40 -8.13 6.19
C LEU A 112 -0.56 -7.79 4.70
N VAL A 113 -0.05 -6.63 4.27
CA VAL A 113 -0.08 -6.21 2.86
C VAL A 113 0.74 -7.17 2.00
N GLN A 114 1.96 -7.49 2.43
CA GLN A 114 2.85 -8.39 1.71
C GLN A 114 2.29 -9.81 1.61
N GLY A 115 1.68 -10.33 2.67
CA GLY A 115 1.02 -11.64 2.65
C GLY A 115 -0.10 -11.72 1.60
N LYS A 116 -0.88 -10.65 1.43
CA LYS A 116 -1.89 -10.57 0.37
C LYS A 116 -1.25 -10.46 -1.01
N ALA A 117 -0.19 -9.68 -1.16
CA ALA A 117 0.56 -9.57 -2.42
C ALA A 117 1.09 -10.92 -2.91
N VAL A 118 1.71 -11.70 -2.01
CA VAL A 118 2.22 -13.05 -2.32
C VAL A 118 1.08 -13.96 -2.78
N LEU A 119 -0.06 -13.96 -2.06
CA LEU A 119 -1.22 -14.76 -2.46
C LEU A 119 -1.76 -14.37 -3.84
N ARG A 120 -1.81 -13.07 -4.18
CA ARG A 120 -2.18 -12.64 -5.55
C ARG A 120 -1.19 -13.14 -6.58
N GLY A 121 0.11 -13.04 -6.30
CA GLY A 121 1.16 -13.53 -7.19
C GLY A 121 1.05 -15.03 -7.47
N LEU A 122 0.77 -15.84 -6.43
CA LEU A 122 0.56 -17.27 -6.58
C LEU A 122 -0.67 -17.63 -7.43
N ILE A 123 -1.78 -16.90 -7.27
CA ILE A 123 -2.98 -17.10 -8.08
C ILE A 123 -2.70 -16.75 -9.54
N ASN A 124 -2.10 -15.59 -9.80
CA ASN A 124 -1.76 -15.16 -11.16
C ASN A 124 -0.81 -16.15 -11.85
N ALA A 125 0.22 -16.62 -11.14
CA ALA A 125 1.15 -17.62 -11.67
C ALA A 125 0.48 -18.98 -11.95
N ALA A 126 -0.58 -19.33 -11.21
CA ALA A 126 -1.36 -20.55 -11.47
C ALA A 126 -2.32 -20.38 -12.65
N ASP A 127 -2.83 -19.18 -12.89
CA ASP A 127 -3.70 -18.87 -14.04
C ASP A 127 -2.90 -18.74 -15.36
N ASP A 128 -1.61 -18.40 -15.28
CA ASP A 128 -0.70 -18.29 -16.44
C ASP A 128 -0.16 -19.65 -16.96
N ILE A 129 -0.44 -20.76 -16.26
CA ILE A 129 0.00 -22.14 -16.60
C ILE A 129 -1.17 -22.95 -17.16
#